data_AF-A0A9W5K1S9-F1
#
_entry.id   AF-A0A9W5K1S9-F1
#
_cell.length_a   1.000
_cell.length_b   1.000
_cell.length_c   1.000
_cell.angle_alpha   90.00
_cell.angle_beta   90.00
_cell.angle_gamma   90.00
#
_symmetry.space_group_name_H-M   'P 1'
#
loop_
_entity.id
_entity.type
_entity.pdbx_description
1 polymer ?
#
loop_
_entity_poly.entity_id
_entity_poly.type
_entity_poly.pdbx_seq_one_letter_code
_entity_poly.pdbx_strand_id
1 'polypeptide(L)' 'MIHSDRGYQYTSHGFKRKIEKAKMIHSMSRIGKCIDNGPMELFWGTLKCEKYYLHKYETFEAL' A
#
# COMPACT_ATOMS: atom_id res chain seq x y z
N MET A 1 -14.14 2.18 4.83
CA MET A 1 -13.28 1.13 5.42
C MET A 1 -11.94 1.20 4.71
N ILE A 2 -10.83 1.05 5.43
CA ILE A 2 -9.49 0.88 4.86
C ILE A 2 -9.01 -0.53 5.16
N HIS A 3 -8.47 -1.20 4.14
CA HIS A 3 -7.78 -2.47 4.28
C HIS A 3 -6.28 -2.22 4.08
N SER A 4 -5.47 -2.70 5.00
CA SER A 4 -4.01 -2.62 4.91
C SER A 4 -3.38 -3.93 5.36
N ASP A 5 -2.12 -4.14 5.01
CA ASP A 5 -1.32 -5.16 5.69
C ASP A 5 -1.07 -4.78 7.17
N ARG A 6 -0.29 -5.63 7.85
CA ARG A 6 0.14 -5.43 9.25
C ARG A 6 1.50 -4.74 9.37
N GLY A 7 1.93 -3.98 8.37
CA GLY A 7 3.16 -3.20 8.41
C GLY A 7 3.20 -2.24 9.61
N TYR A 8 4.41 -1.90 10.07
CA TYR A 8 4.62 -1.02 11.21
C TYR A 8 3.90 0.33 11.05
N GLN A 9 3.86 0.86 9.83
CA GLN A 9 3.19 2.12 9.49
C GLN A 9 1.70 2.07 9.82
N TYR A 10 1.02 0.98 9.42
CA TYR A 10 -0.43 0.83 9.58
C TYR A 10 -0.83 0.35 10.97
N THR A 11 0.07 -0.33 11.69
CA THR A 11 -0.14 -0.74 13.08
C THR A 11 0.21 0.35 14.10
N SER A 12 0.75 1.49 13.65
CA SER A 12 1.14 2.60 14.53
C SER A 12 -0.05 3.31 15.18
N HIS A 13 0.15 3.81 16.40
CA HIS A 13 -0.83 4.64 17.11
C HIS A 13 -1.22 5.90 16.33
N GLY A 14 -0.26 6.51 15.62
CA GLY A 14 -0.50 7.69 14.81
C GLY A 14 -1.46 7.41 13.66
N PHE A 15 -1.30 6.28 12.98
CA PHE A 15 -2.21 5.87 11.90
C PHE A 15 -3.59 5.53 12.45
N LYS A 16 -3.67 4.75 13.54
CA LYS A 16 -4.95 4.41 14.19
C LYS A 16 -5.77 5.65 14.53
N ARG A 17 -5.16 6.67 15.16
CA ARG A 17 -5.84 7.94 15.49
C ARG A 17 -6.40 8.65 14.25
N LYS A 18 -5.67 8.61 13.12
CA LYS A 18 -6.15 9.20 11.85
C LYS A 18 -7.39 8.48 11.34
N ILE A 19 -7.38 7.15 11.37
CA ILE A 19 -8.50 6.33 10.90
C ILE A 19 -9.74 6.50 11.78
N GLU A 20 -9.57 6.54 13.10
CA GLU A 20 -10.65 6.80 14.06
C GLU A 20 -11.25 8.20 13.87
N LYS A 21 -10.40 9.23 13.69
CA LYS A 21 -10.86 10.60 13.39
C LYS A 21 -11.64 10.67 12.08
N ALA A 22 -11.25 9.89 11.09
CA ALA A 22 -11.96 9.75 9.82
C ALA A 22 -13.23 8.89 9.90
N LYS A 23 -13.56 8.33 11.07
CA LYS A 23 -14.70 7.40 11.28
C LYS A 23 -14.68 6.22 10.31
N MET A 24 -13.50 5.74 9.95
CA MET A 24 -13.31 4.62 9.03
C MET A 24 -13.04 3.33 9.80
N ILE A 25 -13.55 2.21 9.30
CA ILE A 25 -13.19 0.87 9.79
C ILE A 25 -11.81 0.48 9.25
N HIS A 26 -10.91 0.02 10.12
CA HIS A 26 -9.60 -0.51 9.75
C HIS A 26 -9.61 -2.04 9.72
N SER A 27 -9.24 -2.65 8.59
CA SER A 27 -9.15 -4.10 8.39
C SER A 27 -7.70 -4.49 8.06
N MET A 28 -7.19 -5.57 8.68
CA MET A 28 -5.80 -6.04 8.53
C MET A 28 -5.64 -7.57 8.37
N SER A 29 -6.59 -8.23 7.71
CA SER A 29 -6.63 -9.68 7.43
C SER A 29 -6.32 -10.59 8.64
N ARG A 30 -6.19 -11.91 8.44
CA ARG A 30 -5.60 -12.82 9.45
C ARG A 30 -4.10 -12.92 9.25
N ILE A 31 -3.36 -13.34 10.28
CA ILE A 31 -1.91 -13.55 10.16
C ILE A 31 -1.69 -14.67 9.13
N GLY A 32 -0.70 -14.52 8.25
CA GLY A 32 -0.40 -15.50 7.19
C GLY A 32 -1.33 -15.44 5.97
N LYS A 33 -2.21 -14.43 5.86
CA LYS A 33 -3.12 -14.26 4.73
C LYS A 33 -2.62 -13.19 3.76
N CYS A 34 -1.58 -13.50 2.99
CA CYS A 34 -1.00 -12.57 2.01
C CYS A 34 -1.91 -12.28 0.80
N ILE A 35 -2.79 -13.23 0.43
CA ILE A 35 -3.62 -13.09 -0.77
C ILE A 35 -4.56 -11.87 -0.73
N ASP A 36 -4.95 -11.42 0.46
CA ASP A 36 -5.81 -10.25 0.62
C ASP A 36 -5.09 -8.94 0.22
N ASN A 37 -3.74 -8.95 0.24
CA ASN A 37 -2.89 -7.88 -0.28
C ASN A 37 -2.60 -8.02 -1.79
N GLY A 38 -3.01 -9.12 -2.41
CA GLY A 38 -2.78 -9.40 -3.83
C GLY A 38 -3.19 -8.26 -4.79
N PRO A 39 -4.34 -7.57 -4.59
CA PRO A 39 -4.69 -6.41 -5.40
C PRO A 39 -3.67 -5.27 -5.34
N MET A 40 -3.11 -5.00 -4.16
CA MET A 40 -2.07 -3.98 -4.00
C MET A 40 -0.76 -4.42 -4.61
N GLU A 41 -0.37 -5.69 -4.47
CA GLU A 41 0.82 -6.25 -5.12
C GLU A 41 0.72 -6.16 -6.65
N LEU A 42 -0.44 -6.50 -7.22
CA LEU A 42 -0.70 -6.37 -8.65
C LEU A 42 -0.61 -4.91 -9.10
N PHE A 43 -1.25 -3.99 -8.38
CA PHE A 43 -1.20 -2.57 -8.70
C PHE A 43 0.24 -2.04 -8.75
N TRP A 44 1.04 -2.33 -7.73
CA TRP A 44 2.45 -1.90 -7.70
C TRP A 44 3.28 -2.61 -8.77
N GLY A 45 2.96 -3.86 -9.10
CA GLY A 45 3.58 -4.57 -10.23
C GLY A 45 3.33 -3.84 -11.54
N THR A 46 2.06 -3.54 -11.85
CA THR A 46 1.68 -2.78 -13.05
C THR A 46 2.32 -1.41 -13.08
N LEU A 47 2.27 -0.65 -11.98
CA LEU A 47 2.90 0.67 -11.91
C LEU A 47 4.40 0.60 -12.17
N LYS A 48 5.09 -0.41 -11.63
CA LYS A 48 6.52 -0.60 -11.87
C LYS A 48 6.81 -0.90 -13.34
N CYS A 49 6.01 -1.76 -13.96
CA CYS A 49 6.13 -2.06 -15.38
C CYS A 49 5.95 -0.81 -16.24
N GLU A 50 4.78 -0.18 -16.11
CA GLU A 50 4.40 0.97 -16.93
C GLU A 50 5.34 2.15 -16.71
N LYS A 51 5.72 2.43 -15.47
CA LYS A 51 6.52 3.62 -15.17
C LYS A 51 8.02 3.38 -15.34
N TYR A 52 8.56 2.26 -14.87
CA TYR A 52 10.02 2.09 -14.73
C TYR A 52 10.63 1.05 -15.66
N TYR A 53 9.89 0.03 -16.09
CA TYR A 53 10.47 -1.04 -16.91
C TYR A 53 10.31 -0.79 -18.41
N LEU A 54 9.23 -0.12 -18.82
CA LEU A 54 8.99 0.25 -20.21
C LEU A 54 9.66 1.57 -20.63
N HIS A 55 10.21 2.32 -19.68
CA HIS A 55 10.86 3.61 -19.92
C HIS A 55 12.24 3.67 -19.29
N LYS A 56 13.15 4.41 -19.92
CA LYS A 56 14.46 4.77 -19.35
C LYS A 56 14.48 6.27 -19.06
N TYR A 57 14.99 6.62 -17.89
CA TYR A 57 15.16 7.99 -17.45
C TYR A 57 16.63 8.24 -17.17
N GLU A 58 17.18 9.29 -17.75
CA GLU A 58 18.59 9.65 -17.59
C GLU A 58 18.85 10.43 -16.29
N THR A 59 17.80 11.05 -15.72
CA THR A 59 17.85 11.80 -14.47
C THR A 59 16.67 11.49 -13.59
N PHE A 60 16.77 11.82 -12.30
CA PHE A 60 15.68 11.63 -11.34
C PHE A 60 14.53 12.62 -11.59
N GLU A 61 14.83 13.83 -12.07
CA GLU A 61 13.81 14.84 -12.40
C GLU A 61 12.96 14.45 -13.61
N ALA A 62 13.49 13.57 -14.47
CA ALA A 62 12.78 13.05 -15.64
C ALA A 62 11.87 11.86 -15.32
N LEU A 63 12.04 11.24 -14.13
CA LEU A 63 11.15 10.19 -13.63
C LEU A 63 9.80 10.78 -13.23
#